data_AF-A0A416T9Y4-F1
#
_entry.id   AF-A0A416T9Y4-F1
#
_cell.length_a   1.000
_cell.length_b   1.000
_cell.length_c   1.000
_cell.angle_alpha   90.00
_cell.angle_beta   90.00
_cell.angle_gamma   90.00
#
_symmetry.space_group_name_H-M   'P 1'
#
loop_
_entity.id
_entity.type
_entity.pdbx_description
1 polymer ?
#
loop_
_entity_poly.entity_id
_entity_poly.type
_entity_poly.pdbx_seq_one_letter_code
_entity_poly.pdbx_strand_id
1 'polypeptide(L)'
;MEGPKAPRDPEKMRPYFYILKDKEIFGSKQEDGTGIQFVYESDGRLINSAQIAGNITDQEELALLENVEGFRKLVHSIGISVELDDPRESVEFVFQMYGKKDLYGGGTNLKTKLPGDGMERKIDLSDYTWTEDDDIPGQIKFIFQIPELLGKASVRLYLNDGYDAPKETAEEKIDVRSEEYREMIQRSLMNFGNTCRIQRVIEKARDGKEVTLAYIGGSITQGAGAIPIHTKCYAYQSCKLFQKRFAAQDNVRLIKAGVGGTPSELGMIRFDRDVLRREEQPDLVVIEFAVNDEGDETKGDCYESLVRKVLNLPWKPAVVLLFSVFANDWNLQERLKPVGYRYDLPMVSIRDAVSPQFQMPKGRGRVLTKNQFFYDMFHPNNMGHTIMADCLQYLFEQCDLRNQCGVETLERQMKAEERLKECMSEPPAIGKSFETVRLLDRKDGYRGAEIDEGGFTAVDRELQSVEMDAELTPVPQFPYNWMYDGTNSDKNYFEMTITCRSLLLVFKDSGEIYTGKAEISVDGGYCMTADPHINNWLHCNAVILFQEEESKKHIVRITIPEEDRNKQFTILGFGYVQ
;
A
#
# COMPACT_ATOMS: atom_id res chain seq x y z
N MET A 1 -6.80 65.17 -18.27
CA MET A 1 -5.98 63.95 -18.45
C MET A 1 -6.66 62.86 -17.64
N GLU A 2 -7.35 61.94 -18.31
CA GLU A 2 -7.77 60.70 -17.65
C GLU A 2 -6.52 59.82 -17.48
N GLY A 3 -6.27 59.35 -16.26
CA GLY A 3 -5.18 58.42 -15.97
C GLY A 3 -5.40 57.08 -16.69
N PRO A 4 -4.35 56.27 -16.89
CA PRO A 4 -4.47 54.99 -17.57
C PRO A 4 -5.40 54.07 -16.77
N LYS A 5 -6.49 53.62 -17.39
CA LYS A 5 -7.30 52.53 -16.86
C LYS A 5 -6.52 51.23 -17.04
N ALA A 6 -6.25 50.54 -15.95
CA ALA A 6 -5.76 49.17 -15.98
C ALA A 6 -6.65 48.33 -16.92
N PRO A 7 -6.08 47.46 -17.77
CA PRO A 7 -6.88 46.54 -18.56
C PRO A 7 -7.76 45.73 -17.60
N ARG A 8 -9.07 45.82 -17.78
CA ARG A 8 -9.95 44.77 -17.28
C ARG A 8 -9.68 43.59 -18.20
N ASP A 9 -8.92 42.63 -17.71
CA ASP A 9 -9.00 41.28 -18.23
C ASP A 9 -9.80 40.45 -17.23
N PRO A 10 -11.14 40.47 -17.27
CA PRO A 10 -11.93 39.48 -16.59
C PRO A 10 -12.14 38.37 -17.60
N GLU A 11 -11.15 37.49 -17.80
CA GLU A 11 -11.54 36.09 -17.93
C GLU A 11 -12.44 35.84 -16.72
N LYS A 12 -13.74 35.70 -17.00
CA LYS A 12 -14.75 35.36 -16.01
C LYS A 12 -14.15 34.16 -15.27
N MET A 13 -13.83 34.31 -13.99
CA MET A 13 -13.21 33.23 -13.20
C MET A 13 -14.07 31.98 -13.38
N ARG A 14 -13.62 31.07 -14.24
CA ARG A 14 -14.34 29.84 -14.57
C ARG A 14 -14.50 29.05 -13.27
N PRO A 15 -15.65 28.39 -13.04
CA PRO A 15 -15.75 27.41 -11.97
C PRO A 15 -14.60 26.40 -12.10
N TYR A 16 -14.08 25.96 -10.97
CA TYR A 16 -13.00 24.99 -10.92
C TYR A 16 -13.06 24.16 -9.65
N PHE A 17 -12.46 22.98 -9.70
CA PHE A 17 -12.22 22.15 -8.52
C PHE A 17 -10.82 21.56 -8.55
N TYR A 18 -10.29 21.23 -7.38
CA TYR A 18 -8.99 20.55 -7.26
C TYR A 18 -9.15 19.04 -7.46
N ILE A 19 -8.16 18.46 -8.12
CA ILE A 19 -7.92 17.01 -8.11
C ILE A 19 -6.67 16.68 -7.26
N LEU A 20 -5.77 17.66 -7.12
CA LEU A 20 -4.65 17.62 -6.19
C LEU A 20 -4.62 18.97 -5.47
N LYS A 21 -4.64 18.98 -4.12
CA LYS A 21 -4.60 20.21 -3.34
C LYS A 21 -3.58 20.13 -2.23
N ASP A 22 -2.58 21.00 -2.32
CA ASP A 22 -1.50 21.21 -1.36
C ASP A 22 -0.81 19.90 -0.94
N LYS A 23 -0.64 18.98 -1.90
CA LYS A 23 -0.03 17.67 -1.64
C LYS A 23 1.47 17.74 -1.78
N GLU A 24 2.17 17.07 -0.89
CA GLU A 24 3.60 16.87 -1.04
C GLU A 24 3.92 16.01 -2.29
N ILE A 25 5.02 16.35 -2.95
CA ILE A 25 5.56 15.59 -4.10
C ILE A 25 7.06 15.37 -3.89
N PHE A 26 7.57 14.23 -4.37
CA PHE A 26 8.99 13.89 -4.29
C PHE A 26 9.49 13.26 -5.58
N GLY A 27 10.59 13.80 -6.10
CA GLY A 27 11.20 13.32 -7.34
C GLY A 27 11.91 11.98 -7.16
N SER A 28 11.18 10.86 -7.11
CA SER A 28 11.77 9.52 -6.95
C SER A 28 12.77 9.24 -8.06
N LYS A 29 13.98 8.82 -7.68
CA LYS A 29 15.10 8.66 -8.61
C LYS A 29 14.80 7.64 -9.71
N GLN A 30 15.07 8.03 -10.96
CA GLN A 30 14.98 7.20 -12.15
C GLN A 30 16.38 6.80 -12.64
N GLU A 31 16.44 5.80 -13.53
CA GLU A 31 17.71 5.32 -14.12
C GLU A 31 18.42 6.39 -14.96
N ASP A 32 17.66 7.26 -15.63
CA ASP A 32 18.19 8.35 -16.46
C ASP A 32 18.70 9.55 -15.65
N GLY A 33 18.62 9.48 -14.32
CA GLY A 33 19.05 10.52 -13.39
C GLY A 33 18.00 11.60 -13.11
N THR A 34 16.79 11.50 -13.67
CA THR A 34 15.67 12.38 -13.31
C THR A 34 14.99 11.93 -12.00
N GLY A 35 14.16 12.81 -11.44
CA GLY A 35 13.23 12.45 -10.37
C GLY A 35 11.79 12.46 -10.88
N ILE A 36 10.95 11.52 -10.49
CA ILE A 36 9.53 11.51 -10.87
C ILE A 36 8.64 11.26 -9.65
N GLN A 37 7.60 12.08 -9.51
CA GLN A 37 6.41 11.76 -8.70
C GLN A 37 5.28 11.35 -9.64
N PHE A 38 4.78 10.13 -9.48
CA PHE A 38 3.56 9.66 -10.15
C PHE A 38 2.34 9.93 -9.25
N VAL A 39 1.23 10.34 -9.87
CA VAL A 39 -0.09 10.40 -9.26
C VAL A 39 -1.06 9.73 -10.24
N TYR A 40 -1.58 8.56 -9.88
CA TYR A 40 -2.45 7.80 -10.76
C TYR A 40 -3.88 8.33 -10.71
N GLU A 41 -4.50 8.51 -11.87
CA GLU A 41 -5.85 9.07 -12.04
C GLU A 41 -6.82 8.06 -12.70
N SER A 42 -6.33 6.89 -13.15
CA SER A 42 -7.12 5.78 -13.68
C SER A 42 -7.89 5.00 -12.60
N ASP A 43 -8.78 4.09 -13.02
CA ASP A 43 -9.55 3.17 -12.18
C ASP A 43 -10.41 3.87 -11.11
N GLY A 44 -11.04 4.99 -11.50
CA GLY A 44 -11.87 5.80 -10.61
C GLY A 44 -11.10 6.71 -9.66
N ARG A 45 -9.77 6.76 -9.74
CA ARG A 45 -8.95 7.66 -8.90
C ARG A 45 -9.25 9.13 -9.21
N LEU A 46 -9.38 9.54 -10.47
CA LEU A 46 -9.72 10.93 -10.82
C LEU A 46 -11.05 11.39 -10.23
N ILE A 47 -12.05 10.52 -10.27
CA ILE A 47 -13.37 10.76 -9.69
C ILE A 47 -13.23 10.97 -8.17
N ASN A 48 -12.48 10.10 -7.49
CA ASN A 48 -12.23 10.24 -6.07
C ASN A 48 -11.38 11.47 -5.75
N SER A 49 -10.38 11.82 -6.56
CA SER A 49 -9.58 13.04 -6.44
C SER A 49 -10.48 14.27 -6.48
N ALA A 50 -11.43 14.32 -7.42
CA ALA A 50 -12.43 15.39 -7.51
C ALA A 50 -13.38 15.44 -6.29
N GLN A 51 -13.75 14.28 -5.73
CA GLN A 51 -14.56 14.20 -4.51
C GLN A 51 -13.78 14.64 -3.26
N ILE A 52 -12.52 14.21 -3.12
CA ILE A 52 -11.69 14.40 -1.93
C ILE A 52 -11.11 15.82 -1.89
N ALA A 53 -10.45 16.25 -2.96
CA ALA A 53 -9.79 17.55 -3.03
C ALA A 53 -10.74 18.65 -3.52
N GLY A 54 -11.64 18.30 -4.45
CA GLY A 54 -12.57 19.24 -5.09
C GLY A 54 -13.94 19.36 -4.42
N ASN A 55 -14.29 18.44 -3.52
CA ASN A 55 -15.63 18.32 -2.91
C ASN A 55 -16.77 18.19 -3.93
N ILE A 56 -16.50 17.64 -5.13
CA ILE A 56 -17.54 17.43 -6.14
C ILE A 56 -18.50 16.33 -5.68
N THR A 57 -19.80 16.61 -5.72
CA THR A 57 -20.86 15.65 -5.39
C THR A 57 -21.82 15.39 -6.56
N ASP A 58 -21.77 16.23 -7.60
CA ASP A 58 -22.63 16.10 -8.77
C ASP A 58 -22.26 14.83 -9.56
N GLN A 59 -23.21 13.92 -9.71
CA GLN A 59 -22.95 12.62 -10.32
C GLN A 59 -22.81 12.72 -11.84
N GLU A 60 -23.44 13.71 -12.48
CA GLU A 60 -23.31 13.91 -13.93
C GLU A 60 -21.93 14.46 -14.27
N GLU A 61 -21.40 15.41 -13.48
CA GLU A 61 -20.03 15.90 -13.65
C GLU A 61 -18.98 14.83 -13.35
N LEU A 62 -19.18 14.03 -12.29
CA LEU A 62 -18.25 12.94 -11.95
C LEU A 62 -18.20 11.86 -13.04
N ALA A 63 -19.35 11.50 -13.63
CA ALA A 63 -19.40 10.53 -14.74
C ALA A 63 -18.62 11.00 -15.98
N LEU A 64 -18.51 12.32 -16.20
CA LEU A 64 -17.71 12.86 -17.29
C LEU A 64 -16.20 12.63 -17.09
N LEU A 65 -15.72 12.35 -15.89
CA LEU A 65 -14.30 12.08 -15.64
C LEU A 65 -13.88 10.64 -15.97
N GLU A 66 -14.82 9.76 -16.32
CA GLU A 66 -14.55 8.33 -16.58
C GLU A 66 -13.70 8.09 -17.84
N ASN A 67 -13.80 8.95 -18.85
CA ASN A 67 -13.12 8.78 -20.13
C ASN A 67 -12.72 10.13 -20.75
N VAL A 68 -11.89 10.09 -21.79
CA VAL A 68 -11.34 11.31 -22.42
C VAL A 68 -12.41 12.16 -23.10
N GLU A 69 -13.45 11.56 -23.69
CA GLU A 69 -14.54 12.32 -24.32
C GLU A 69 -15.30 13.16 -23.29
N GLY A 70 -15.71 12.53 -22.18
CA GLY A 70 -16.35 13.20 -21.05
C GLY A 70 -15.42 14.25 -20.44
N PHE A 71 -14.15 13.91 -20.23
CA PHE A 71 -13.17 14.81 -19.62
C PHE A 71 -13.05 16.10 -20.42
N ARG A 72 -12.97 16.00 -21.75
CA ARG A 72 -12.91 17.16 -22.66
C ARG A 72 -14.21 17.96 -22.70
N LYS A 73 -15.35 17.30 -22.46
CA LYS A 73 -16.65 17.99 -22.37
C LYS A 73 -16.73 18.83 -21.10
N LEU A 74 -16.27 18.30 -19.97
CA LEU A 74 -16.31 18.97 -18.67
C LEU A 74 -15.22 20.03 -18.53
N VAL A 75 -13.97 19.68 -18.88
CA VAL A 75 -12.78 20.48 -18.58
C VAL A 75 -12.44 21.41 -19.74
N HIS A 76 -12.21 22.68 -19.41
CA HIS A 76 -11.70 23.71 -20.31
C HIS A 76 -10.17 23.78 -20.27
N SER A 77 -9.60 23.87 -19.07
CA SER A 77 -8.16 23.99 -18.86
C SER A 77 -7.72 23.43 -17.51
N ILE A 78 -6.43 23.10 -17.41
CA ILE A 78 -5.82 22.56 -16.19
C ILE A 78 -4.92 23.65 -15.59
N GLY A 79 -5.18 24.04 -14.35
CA GLY A 79 -4.30 24.91 -13.56
C GLY A 79 -3.34 24.08 -12.71
N ILE A 80 -2.06 24.40 -12.79
CA ILE A 80 -0.98 23.69 -12.10
C ILE A 80 -0.14 24.70 -11.33
N SER A 81 0.14 24.42 -10.07
CA SER A 81 1.12 25.16 -9.26
C SER A 81 2.03 24.17 -8.54
N VAL A 82 3.33 24.47 -8.52
CA VAL A 82 4.35 23.68 -7.82
C VAL A 82 5.20 24.64 -7.01
N GLU A 83 5.38 24.34 -5.73
CA GLU A 83 6.26 25.06 -4.81
C GLU A 83 7.42 24.14 -4.41
N LEU A 84 8.65 24.61 -4.65
CA LEU A 84 9.88 23.92 -4.28
C LEU A 84 10.69 24.77 -3.29
N ASP A 85 11.64 24.15 -2.59
CA ASP A 85 12.58 24.86 -1.71
C ASP A 85 13.43 25.90 -2.47
N ASP A 86 13.85 25.58 -3.70
CA ASP A 86 14.45 26.55 -4.62
C ASP A 86 13.44 26.91 -5.74
N PRO A 87 12.88 28.12 -5.74
CA PRO A 87 11.86 28.51 -6.71
C PRO A 87 12.39 28.64 -8.15
N ARG A 88 13.71 28.58 -8.36
CA ARG A 88 14.34 28.61 -9.69
C ARG A 88 14.37 27.24 -10.36
N GLU A 89 14.25 26.17 -9.58
CA GLU A 89 14.17 24.82 -10.12
C GLU A 89 12.88 24.66 -10.91
N SER A 90 12.94 23.86 -11.97
CA SER A 90 11.79 23.64 -12.87
C SER A 90 11.31 22.21 -12.80
N VAL A 91 9.99 22.04 -12.80
CA VAL A 91 9.32 20.75 -12.91
C VAL A 91 8.60 20.68 -14.25
N GLU A 92 8.72 19.56 -14.95
CA GLU A 92 7.84 19.25 -16.07
C GLU A 92 6.62 18.51 -15.54
N PHE A 93 5.45 19.10 -15.76
CA PHE A 93 4.17 18.48 -15.49
C PHE A 93 3.69 17.75 -16.73
N VAL A 94 3.20 16.53 -16.56
CA VAL A 94 2.54 15.74 -17.60
C VAL A 94 1.22 15.21 -17.07
N PHE A 95 0.11 15.51 -17.72
CA PHE A 95 -1.15 14.78 -17.57
C PHE A 95 -1.28 13.82 -18.75
N GLN A 96 -1.09 12.52 -18.49
CA GLN A 96 -1.12 11.47 -19.48
C GLN A 96 -2.51 10.84 -19.57
N MET A 97 -3.04 10.77 -20.79
CA MET A 97 -4.15 9.88 -21.13
C MET A 97 -3.60 8.50 -21.47
N TYR A 98 -4.31 7.44 -21.05
CA TYR A 98 -3.98 6.08 -21.46
C TYR A 98 -4.63 5.73 -22.79
N GLY A 99 -3.92 4.91 -23.55
CA GLY A 99 -4.32 4.45 -24.87
C GLY A 99 -5.21 3.21 -24.83
N LYS A 100 -6.05 3.03 -25.86
CA LYS A 100 -6.87 1.81 -26.05
C LYS A 100 -6.03 0.58 -26.39
N LYS A 101 -4.90 0.79 -27.09
CA LYS A 101 -4.05 -0.29 -27.61
C LYS A 101 -2.82 -0.55 -26.76
N ASP A 102 -2.26 0.51 -26.21
CA ASP A 102 -1.09 0.49 -25.35
C ASP A 102 -1.40 1.42 -24.16
N LEU A 103 -1.63 0.82 -23.00
CA LEU A 103 -2.07 1.53 -21.82
C LEU A 103 -1.06 2.61 -21.41
N TYR A 104 0.24 2.30 -21.48
CA TYR A 104 1.30 3.16 -20.93
C TYR A 104 2.10 3.93 -21.98
N GLY A 105 2.20 3.42 -23.20
CA GLY A 105 2.89 4.06 -24.33
C GLY A 105 1.97 4.81 -25.30
N GLY A 106 0.65 4.60 -25.20
CA GLY A 106 -0.37 5.28 -26.01
C GLY A 106 -0.89 6.59 -25.42
N GLY A 107 -1.93 7.12 -26.06
CA GLY A 107 -2.67 8.31 -25.63
C GLY A 107 -1.93 9.67 -25.70
N THR A 108 -2.68 10.74 -25.45
CA THR A 108 -2.24 12.13 -25.49
C THR A 108 -1.58 12.53 -24.17
N ASN A 109 -0.46 13.26 -24.26
CA ASN A 109 0.22 13.83 -23.10
C ASN A 109 0.09 15.35 -23.07
N LEU A 110 -0.61 15.89 -22.07
CA LEU A 110 -0.72 17.32 -21.83
C LEU A 110 0.46 17.77 -20.97
N LYS A 111 1.33 18.64 -21.50
CA LYS A 111 2.62 18.96 -20.87
C LYS A 111 2.81 20.46 -20.65
N THR A 112 3.45 20.82 -19.55
CA THR A 112 3.98 22.17 -19.37
C THR A 112 5.18 22.16 -18.45
N LYS A 113 6.06 23.15 -18.61
CA LYS A 113 7.18 23.38 -17.68
C LYS A 113 6.85 24.57 -16.81
N LEU A 114 7.00 24.40 -15.50
CA LEU A 114 6.74 25.46 -14.53
C LEU A 114 7.89 25.56 -13.52
N PRO A 115 8.28 26.79 -13.12
CA PRO A 115 9.18 26.98 -12.00
C PRO A 115 8.53 26.54 -10.69
N GLY A 116 9.33 26.22 -9.69
CA GLY A 116 8.90 25.90 -8.32
C GLY A 116 8.47 27.12 -7.50
N ASP A 117 7.98 28.19 -8.13
CA ASP A 117 7.67 29.49 -7.50
C ASP A 117 6.26 29.56 -6.88
N GLY A 118 5.48 28.48 -6.97
CA GLY A 118 4.10 28.40 -6.50
C GLY A 118 3.09 29.17 -7.38
N MET A 119 3.53 29.87 -8.44
CA MET A 119 2.62 30.56 -9.33
C MET A 119 1.92 29.56 -10.26
N GLU A 120 0.63 29.75 -10.46
CA GLU A 120 -0.13 28.93 -11.41
C GLU A 120 0.38 29.08 -12.84
N ARG A 121 0.41 27.96 -13.56
CA ARG A 121 0.43 27.88 -15.03
C ARG A 121 -0.80 27.11 -15.50
N LYS A 122 -1.32 27.48 -16.67
CA LYS A 122 -2.50 26.83 -17.26
C LYS A 122 -2.13 26.06 -18.52
N ILE A 123 -2.81 24.95 -18.74
CA ILE A 123 -2.86 24.21 -20.00
C ILE A 123 -4.28 24.30 -20.54
N ASP A 124 -4.47 24.94 -21.69
CA ASP A 124 -5.76 24.97 -22.37
C ASP A 124 -5.93 23.71 -23.24
N LEU A 125 -7.03 22.98 -23.06
CA LEU A 125 -7.27 21.72 -23.79
C LEU A 125 -7.46 21.94 -25.29
N SER A 126 -7.82 23.16 -25.71
CA SER A 126 -7.93 23.56 -27.12
C SER A 126 -6.60 23.58 -27.87
N ASP A 127 -5.49 23.67 -27.15
CA ASP A 127 -4.15 23.78 -27.73
C ASP A 127 -3.57 22.41 -28.12
N TYR A 128 -4.24 21.33 -27.74
CA TYR A 128 -3.78 19.96 -27.93
C TYR A 128 -4.53 19.24 -29.05
N THR A 129 -3.77 18.49 -29.85
CA THR A 129 -4.33 17.54 -30.82
C THR A 129 -4.55 16.20 -30.13
N TRP A 130 -5.80 15.78 -30.07
CA TRP A 130 -6.22 14.51 -29.49
C TRP A 130 -6.13 13.39 -30.51
N THR A 131 -5.98 12.16 -30.04
CA THR A 131 -5.80 10.97 -30.88
C THR A 131 -6.98 10.01 -30.73
N GLU A 132 -7.19 9.14 -31.73
CA GLU A 132 -8.23 8.10 -31.65
C GLU A 132 -7.91 7.02 -30.60
N ASP A 133 -6.64 6.92 -30.21
CA ASP A 133 -6.15 5.99 -29.20
C ASP A 133 -6.48 6.45 -27.78
N ASP A 134 -6.82 7.73 -27.56
CA ASP A 134 -7.22 8.24 -26.26
C ASP A 134 -8.43 7.48 -25.70
N ASP A 135 -8.26 6.94 -24.48
CA ASP A 135 -9.30 6.18 -23.78
C ASP A 135 -9.74 6.87 -22.49
N ILE A 136 -8.85 6.89 -21.50
CA ILE A 136 -9.15 7.36 -20.14
C ILE A 136 -8.05 8.29 -19.59
N PRO A 137 -8.39 9.22 -18.67
CA PRO A 137 -7.39 9.87 -17.83
C PRO A 137 -6.54 8.84 -17.08
N GLY A 138 -5.23 8.86 -17.31
CA GLY A 138 -4.32 7.83 -16.83
C GLY A 138 -3.57 8.23 -15.57
N GLN A 139 -2.69 9.22 -15.68
CA GLN A 139 -1.82 9.63 -14.59
C GLN A 139 -1.25 11.04 -14.76
N ILE A 140 -0.85 11.65 -13.66
CA ILE A 140 -0.05 12.85 -13.59
C ILE A 140 1.40 12.47 -13.25
N LYS A 141 2.36 13.13 -13.91
CA LYS A 141 3.79 13.04 -13.61
C LYS A 141 4.33 14.42 -13.29
N PHE A 142 5.02 14.55 -12.17
CA PHE A 142 5.91 15.67 -11.88
C PHE A 142 7.34 15.21 -12.07
N ILE A 143 7.98 15.68 -13.14
CA ILE A 143 9.33 15.28 -13.54
C ILE A 143 10.32 16.39 -13.14
N PHE A 144 11.23 16.04 -12.26
CA PHE A 144 12.28 16.88 -11.71
C PHE A 144 13.59 16.62 -12.46
N GLN A 145 14.33 17.69 -12.74
CA GLN A 145 15.66 17.59 -13.37
C GLN A 145 16.70 16.94 -12.44
N ILE A 146 16.50 17.09 -11.13
CA ILE A 146 17.35 16.53 -10.08
C ILE A 146 16.45 15.63 -9.23
N PRO A 147 16.86 14.39 -8.91
CA PRO A 147 16.06 13.49 -8.10
C PRO A 147 16.09 13.92 -6.63
N GLU A 148 15.16 13.36 -5.88
CA GLU A 148 15.03 13.51 -4.43
C GLU A 148 14.72 14.94 -3.95
N LEU A 149 14.24 15.81 -4.86
CA LEU A 149 13.68 17.11 -4.50
C LEU A 149 12.28 16.95 -3.90
N LEU A 150 12.01 17.71 -2.85
CA LEU A 150 10.71 17.84 -2.22
C LEU A 150 9.99 19.08 -2.74
N GLY A 151 8.67 18.97 -2.83
CA GLY A 151 7.82 20.08 -3.19
C GLY A 151 6.39 19.90 -2.70
N LYS A 152 5.57 20.88 -3.04
CA LYS A 152 4.11 20.79 -2.93
C LYS A 152 3.48 21.13 -4.27
N ALA A 153 2.39 20.45 -4.59
CA ALA A 153 1.66 20.70 -5.81
C ALA A 153 0.16 20.80 -5.58
N SER A 154 -0.45 21.64 -6.40
CA SER A 154 -1.90 21.75 -6.57
C SER A 154 -2.24 21.71 -8.05
N VAL A 155 -3.25 20.92 -8.39
CA VAL A 155 -3.79 20.73 -9.74
C VAL A 155 -5.30 20.91 -9.67
N ARG A 156 -5.82 21.82 -10.51
CA ARG A 156 -7.25 22.11 -10.61
C ARG A 156 -7.74 22.06 -12.04
N LEU A 157 -8.99 21.65 -12.19
CA LEU A 157 -9.69 21.57 -13.47
C LEU A 157 -10.65 22.75 -13.56
N TYR A 158 -10.42 23.66 -14.53
CA TYR A 158 -11.33 24.74 -14.88
C TYR A 158 -12.39 24.20 -15.84
N LEU A 159 -13.65 24.56 -15.60
CA LEU A 159 -14.78 23.94 -16.29
C LEU A 159 -15.23 24.72 -17.53
N ASN A 160 -15.76 23.99 -18.49
CA ASN A 160 -16.49 24.55 -19.62
C ASN A 160 -17.80 25.20 -19.18
N ASP A 161 -18.35 26.05 -20.06
CA ASP A 161 -19.62 26.72 -19.80
C ASP A 161 -20.76 25.70 -19.64
N GLY A 162 -21.60 25.88 -18.62
CA GLY A 162 -22.72 24.99 -18.30
C GLY A 162 -22.47 24.05 -17.12
N TYR A 163 -21.24 24.01 -16.60
CA TYR A 163 -20.85 23.28 -15.40
C TYR A 163 -20.53 24.24 -14.25
N ASP A 164 -20.58 23.76 -13.01
CA ASP A 164 -20.30 24.56 -11.81
C ASP A 164 -19.40 23.78 -10.84
N ALA A 165 -18.79 24.47 -9.88
CA ALA A 165 -17.98 23.82 -8.85
C ALA A 165 -18.29 24.41 -7.48
N PRO A 166 -18.28 23.59 -6.40
CA PRO A 166 -18.44 24.07 -5.05
C PRO A 166 -17.42 25.17 -4.71
N LYS A 167 -17.86 26.16 -3.94
CA LYS A 167 -16.94 27.20 -3.45
C LYS A 167 -15.86 26.58 -2.57
N GLU A 168 -14.63 26.94 -2.85
CA GLU A 168 -13.49 26.51 -2.04
C GLU A 168 -13.67 26.98 -0.59
N THR A 169 -13.48 26.04 0.35
CA THR A 169 -13.39 26.34 1.77
C THR A 169 -11.94 26.22 2.20
N ALA A 170 -11.43 27.25 2.87
CA ALA A 170 -10.08 27.20 3.44
C ALA A 170 -9.99 26.11 4.52
N GLU A 171 -8.96 25.28 4.40
CA GLU A 171 -8.62 24.26 5.40
C GLU A 171 -7.71 24.88 6.45
N GLU A 172 -8.08 24.74 7.72
CA GLU A 172 -7.27 25.19 8.85
C GLU A 172 -6.24 24.12 9.18
N LYS A 173 -5.06 24.54 9.63
CA LYS A 173 -4.02 23.61 10.07
C LYS A 173 -4.54 22.77 11.24
N ILE A 174 -4.33 21.45 11.16
CA ILE A 174 -4.71 20.53 12.24
C ILE A 174 -3.89 20.84 13.49
N ASP A 175 -4.59 21.11 14.60
CA ASP A 175 -3.97 21.23 15.92
C ASP A 175 -3.89 19.86 16.58
N VAL A 176 -2.74 19.20 16.41
CA VAL A 176 -2.45 17.87 17.00
C VAL A 176 -2.37 17.88 18.53
N ARG A 177 -2.50 19.05 19.17
CA ARG A 177 -2.48 19.19 20.63
C ARG A 177 -3.85 19.46 21.23
N SER A 178 -4.88 19.65 20.40
CA SER A 178 -6.23 19.94 20.87
C SER A 178 -6.86 18.75 21.59
N GLU A 179 -7.89 19.02 22.39
CA GLU A 179 -8.61 17.95 23.07
C GLU A 179 -9.40 17.09 22.07
N GLU A 180 -9.98 17.71 21.04
CA GLU A 180 -10.70 17.00 19.98
C GLU A 180 -9.79 16.04 19.21
N TYR A 181 -8.53 16.43 18.96
CA TYR A 181 -7.54 15.54 18.36
C TYR A 181 -7.23 14.35 19.28
N ARG A 182 -7.05 14.58 20.58
CA ARG A 182 -6.81 13.50 21.54
C ARG A 182 -7.99 12.54 21.63
N GLU A 183 -9.21 13.07 21.73
CA GLU A 183 -10.44 12.26 21.72
C GLU A 183 -10.56 11.43 20.44
N MET A 184 -10.15 12.00 19.29
CA MET A 184 -10.07 11.28 18.03
C MET A 184 -9.08 10.12 18.09
N ILE A 185 -7.87 10.34 18.58
CA ILE A 185 -6.86 9.29 18.74
C ILE A 185 -7.31 8.23 19.74
N GLN A 186 -7.97 8.60 20.84
CA GLN A 186 -8.47 7.65 21.85
C GLN A 186 -9.46 6.64 21.27
N ARG A 187 -10.30 7.05 20.31
CA ARG A 187 -11.25 6.16 19.62
C ARG A 187 -10.56 5.07 18.79
N SER A 188 -9.26 5.21 18.48
CA SER A 188 -8.52 4.18 17.76
C SER A 188 -8.33 2.89 18.55
N LEU A 189 -8.39 2.93 19.89
CA LEU A 189 -8.17 1.76 20.72
C LEU A 189 -9.39 0.83 20.68
N MET A 190 -9.42 -0.06 19.68
CA MET A 190 -10.51 -1.00 19.44
C MET A 190 -10.56 -2.11 20.50
N ASN A 191 -9.41 -2.71 20.81
CA ASN A 191 -9.28 -3.70 21.87
C ASN A 191 -7.95 -3.50 22.58
N PHE A 192 -7.99 -3.44 23.90
CA PHE A 192 -6.76 -3.29 24.68
C PHE A 192 -6.03 -4.64 24.83
N GLY A 193 -6.78 -5.73 25.01
CA GLY A 193 -6.26 -7.09 25.07
C GLY A 193 -5.24 -7.36 26.19
N ASN A 194 -4.49 -8.42 25.99
CA ASN A 194 -3.33 -8.82 26.78
C ASN A 194 -2.07 -8.08 26.31
N THR A 195 -1.68 -7.08 27.08
CA THR A 195 -0.57 -6.18 26.76
C THR A 195 0.77 -6.60 27.38
N CYS A 196 0.84 -7.76 28.05
CA CYS A 196 2.02 -8.22 28.76
C CYS A 196 3.29 -8.24 27.89
N ARG A 197 3.18 -8.74 26.66
CA ARG A 197 4.34 -8.75 25.74
C ARG A 197 4.77 -7.34 25.35
N ILE A 198 3.85 -6.40 25.13
CA ILE A 198 4.18 -4.99 24.83
C ILE A 198 4.89 -4.33 26.01
N GLN A 199 4.40 -4.57 27.23
CA GLN A 199 5.01 -4.04 28.46
C GLN A 199 6.46 -4.52 28.61
N ARG A 200 6.73 -5.80 28.35
CA ARG A 200 8.09 -6.34 28.29
C ARG A 200 8.97 -5.66 27.23
N VAL A 201 8.43 -5.33 26.05
CA VAL A 201 9.18 -4.57 25.03
C VAL A 201 9.52 -3.17 25.51
N ILE A 202 8.58 -2.48 26.16
CA ILE A 202 8.80 -1.15 26.76
C ILE A 202 9.89 -1.20 27.84
N GLU A 203 9.84 -2.20 28.72
CA GLU A 203 10.87 -2.42 29.75
C GLU A 203 12.24 -2.74 29.13
N LYS A 204 12.29 -3.61 28.12
CA LYS A 204 13.52 -3.91 27.36
C LYS A 204 14.13 -2.65 26.76
N ALA A 205 13.31 -1.75 26.22
CA ALA A 205 13.76 -0.46 25.67
C ALA A 205 14.34 0.46 26.76
N ARG A 206 13.68 0.54 27.92
CA ARG A 206 14.13 1.32 29.10
C ARG A 206 15.43 0.80 29.71
N ASP A 207 15.65 -0.51 29.63
CA ASP A 207 16.89 -1.17 30.05
C ASP A 207 18.06 -0.88 29.10
N GLY A 208 17.85 -0.18 27.98
CA GLY A 208 18.86 0.09 26.97
C GLY A 208 19.22 -1.12 26.10
N LYS A 209 18.49 -2.24 26.21
CA LYS A 209 18.68 -3.44 25.39
C LYS A 209 18.12 -3.21 24.00
N GLU A 210 18.72 -3.82 22.99
CA GLU A 210 18.23 -3.70 21.61
C GLU A 210 16.78 -4.20 21.50
N VAL A 211 15.91 -3.36 20.94
CA VAL A 211 14.50 -3.65 20.66
C VAL A 211 14.29 -3.55 19.16
N THR A 212 13.63 -4.54 18.56
CA THR A 212 13.26 -4.50 17.14
C THR A 212 11.75 -4.45 16.97
N LEU A 213 11.25 -3.40 16.30
CA LEU A 213 9.84 -3.23 15.95
C LEU A 213 9.66 -3.54 14.47
N ALA A 214 8.90 -4.58 14.17
CA ALA A 214 8.57 -4.98 12.81
C ALA A 214 7.16 -4.57 12.40
N TYR A 215 6.99 -4.23 11.13
CA TYR A 215 5.72 -3.85 10.52
C TYR A 215 5.57 -4.64 9.22
N ILE A 216 4.48 -5.38 9.09
CA ILE A 216 4.15 -6.15 7.87
C ILE A 216 2.73 -5.82 7.41
N GLY A 217 2.60 -5.55 6.11
CA GLY A 217 1.32 -5.14 5.53
C GLY A 217 1.39 -4.83 4.04
N GLY A 218 0.38 -4.11 3.56
CA GLY A 218 0.25 -3.66 2.17
C GLY A 218 0.99 -2.36 1.85
N SER A 219 0.45 -1.59 0.89
CA SER A 219 1.04 -0.33 0.40
C SER A 219 1.12 0.77 1.47
N ILE A 220 0.14 0.85 2.37
CA ILE A 220 0.17 1.82 3.47
C ILE A 220 1.34 1.52 4.42
N THR A 221 1.64 0.24 4.67
CA THR A 221 2.81 -0.19 5.43
C THR A 221 4.12 0.02 4.66
N GLN A 222 4.13 -0.10 3.34
CA GLN A 222 5.27 0.31 2.51
C GLN A 222 5.53 1.82 2.66
N GLY A 223 4.46 2.60 2.80
CA GLY A 223 4.50 4.05 3.03
C GLY A 223 3.82 4.85 1.93
N ALA A 224 3.08 4.22 1.01
CA ALA A 224 2.41 4.91 -0.09
C ALA A 224 1.57 6.09 0.42
N GLY A 225 1.71 7.25 -0.25
CA GLY A 225 1.11 8.53 0.15
C GLY A 225 1.95 9.33 1.16
N ALA A 226 2.92 8.72 1.84
CA ALA A 226 3.93 9.44 2.61
C ALA A 226 5.05 9.97 1.71
N ILE A 227 5.46 11.22 1.92
CA ILE A 227 6.43 11.93 1.09
C ILE A 227 7.49 12.61 1.97
N PRO A 228 8.76 12.13 1.98
CA PRO A 228 9.25 10.93 1.28
C PRO A 228 8.80 9.62 1.96
N ILE A 229 8.65 8.57 1.14
CA ILE A 229 7.98 7.30 1.48
C ILE A 229 8.59 6.56 2.69
N HIS A 230 9.92 6.51 2.76
CA HIS A 230 10.67 5.75 3.75
C HIS A 230 10.62 6.34 5.18
N THR A 231 10.51 7.66 5.35
CA THR A 231 10.62 8.33 6.66
C THR A 231 9.37 9.07 7.10
N LYS A 232 8.43 9.37 6.21
CA LYS A 232 7.13 9.94 6.59
C LYS A 232 6.03 8.91 6.75
N CYS A 233 6.28 7.64 6.45
CA CYS A 233 5.31 6.57 6.68
C CYS A 233 5.06 6.33 8.18
N TYR A 234 3.88 5.77 8.50
CA TYR A 234 3.45 5.54 9.88
C TYR A 234 4.38 4.57 10.62
N ALA A 235 4.95 3.58 9.92
CA ALA A 235 5.83 2.58 10.52
C ALA A 235 7.12 3.24 11.06
N TYR A 236 7.75 4.08 10.25
CA TYR A 236 8.93 4.85 10.68
C TYR A 236 8.58 5.83 11.80
N GLN A 237 7.50 6.60 11.63
CA GLN A 237 7.09 7.60 12.63
C GLN A 237 6.75 6.94 13.97
N SER A 238 5.99 5.84 13.97
CA SER A 238 5.62 5.08 15.17
C SER A 238 6.86 4.52 15.88
N CYS A 239 7.82 3.97 15.13
CA CYS A 239 9.09 3.50 15.69
C CYS A 239 9.87 4.64 16.37
N LYS A 240 9.94 5.82 15.74
CA LYS A 240 10.60 7.00 16.33
C LYS A 240 9.86 7.57 17.53
N LEU A 241 8.52 7.54 17.55
CA LEU A 241 7.74 7.92 18.72
C LEU A 241 7.98 6.95 19.88
N PHE A 242 7.98 5.63 19.62
CA PHE A 242 8.29 4.61 20.61
C PHE A 242 9.69 4.81 21.19
N GLN A 243 10.70 4.97 20.33
CA GLN A 243 12.07 5.22 20.74
C GLN A 243 12.18 6.47 21.61
N LYS A 244 11.63 7.60 21.15
CA LYS A 244 11.65 8.87 21.88
C LYS A 244 10.96 8.76 23.25
N ARG A 245 9.90 7.95 23.37
CA ARG A 245 9.09 7.86 24.58
C ARG A 245 9.65 6.89 25.61
N PHE A 246 10.23 5.77 25.18
CA PHE A 246 10.53 4.63 26.05
C PHE A 246 11.99 4.22 26.08
N ALA A 247 12.77 4.49 25.04
CA ALA A 247 14.15 4.01 24.96
C ALA A 247 15.09 4.84 25.84
N ALA A 248 16.02 4.18 26.52
CA ALA A 248 17.08 4.87 27.28
C ALA A 248 18.16 5.48 26.37
N GLN A 249 18.37 4.89 25.19
CA GLN A 249 19.37 5.29 24.21
C GLN A 249 18.86 5.04 22.77
N ASP A 250 19.76 5.04 21.78
CA ASP A 250 19.44 4.63 20.41
C ASP A 250 19.43 3.10 20.27
N ASN A 251 18.52 2.43 20.98
CA ASN A 251 18.41 0.97 21.05
C ASN A 251 17.13 0.40 20.43
N VAL A 252 16.46 1.14 19.54
CA VAL A 252 15.23 0.69 18.86
C VAL A 252 15.46 0.66 17.36
N ARG A 253 15.26 -0.51 16.74
CA ARG A 253 15.41 -0.76 15.32
C ARG A 253 14.05 -0.96 14.64
N LEU A 254 13.96 -0.50 13.40
CA LEU A 254 12.81 -0.68 12.52
C LEU A 254 13.05 -1.85 11.56
N ILE A 255 12.04 -2.71 11.41
CA ILE A 255 11.87 -3.56 10.24
C ILE A 255 10.55 -3.15 9.57
N LYS A 256 10.60 -2.59 8.35
CA LYS A 256 9.40 -2.21 7.59
C LYS A 256 9.30 -3.07 6.34
N ALA A 257 8.33 -3.98 6.34
CA ALA A 257 8.12 -5.02 5.34
C ALA A 257 6.73 -4.89 4.68
N GLY A 258 6.41 -3.71 4.15
CA GLY A 258 5.19 -3.48 3.37
C GLY A 258 5.40 -3.79 1.88
N VAL A 259 4.41 -4.43 1.24
CA VAL A 259 4.42 -4.66 -0.22
C VAL A 259 3.07 -4.25 -0.80
N GLY A 260 3.07 -3.22 -1.66
CA GLY A 260 1.85 -2.64 -2.22
C GLY A 260 0.97 -3.62 -2.99
N GLY A 261 -0.35 -3.49 -2.85
CA GLY A 261 -1.34 -4.34 -3.54
C GLY A 261 -1.53 -5.74 -2.96
N THR A 262 -0.74 -6.15 -1.97
CA THR A 262 -0.68 -7.58 -1.58
C THR A 262 -1.53 -7.90 -0.34
N PRO A 263 -2.30 -9.01 -0.35
CA PRO A 263 -3.05 -9.50 0.81
C PRO A 263 -2.15 -10.28 1.79
N SER A 264 -2.71 -10.63 2.95
CA SER A 264 -2.05 -11.44 3.98
C SER A 264 -1.63 -12.82 3.49
N GLU A 265 -2.29 -13.35 2.45
CA GLU A 265 -1.89 -14.57 1.73
C GLU A 265 -0.43 -14.53 1.24
N LEU A 266 -0.04 -13.46 0.54
CA LEU A 266 1.36 -13.25 0.16
C LEU A 266 2.22 -12.85 1.37
N GLY A 267 1.67 -12.01 2.25
CA GLY A 267 2.34 -11.52 3.47
C GLY A 267 2.89 -12.65 4.34
N MET A 268 2.12 -13.72 4.49
CA MET A 268 2.47 -14.90 5.24
C MET A 268 3.60 -15.71 4.57
N ILE A 269 3.57 -15.88 3.24
CA ILE A 269 4.63 -16.57 2.48
C ILE A 269 5.96 -15.83 2.64
N ARG A 270 5.94 -14.50 2.57
CA ARG A 270 7.16 -13.66 2.62
C ARG A 270 7.61 -13.28 4.04
N PHE A 271 6.87 -13.65 5.09
CA PHE A 271 7.18 -13.25 6.47
C PHE A 271 8.60 -13.64 6.88
N ASP A 272 9.02 -14.88 6.62
CA ASP A 272 10.35 -15.36 6.99
C ASP A 272 11.46 -14.61 6.21
N ARG A 273 11.20 -14.29 4.93
CA ARG A 273 12.13 -13.56 4.06
C ARG A 273 12.28 -12.10 4.45
N ASP A 274 11.16 -11.40 4.64
CA ASP A 274 11.14 -9.93 4.76
C ASP A 274 11.24 -9.44 6.20
N VAL A 275 10.73 -10.23 7.16
CA VAL A 275 10.71 -9.87 8.58
C VAL A 275 11.81 -10.60 9.34
N LEU A 276 11.87 -11.94 9.26
CA LEU A 276 12.87 -12.69 10.02
C LEU A 276 14.26 -12.64 9.38
N ARG A 277 14.36 -12.44 8.06
CA ARG A 277 15.64 -12.26 7.33
C ARG A 277 16.72 -13.24 7.80
N ARG A 278 16.32 -14.48 8.08
CA ARG A 278 17.08 -15.57 8.74
C ARG A 278 17.35 -15.41 10.24
N GLU A 279 17.87 -14.27 10.69
CA GLU A 279 18.38 -14.12 12.07
C GLU A 279 17.66 -13.05 12.91
N GLU A 280 16.79 -12.26 12.30
CA GLU A 280 16.06 -11.20 13.00
C GLU A 280 15.04 -11.77 13.98
N GLN A 281 15.03 -11.17 15.17
CA GLN A 281 14.13 -11.52 16.26
C GLN A 281 13.33 -10.28 16.67
N PRO A 282 12.29 -9.88 15.89
CA PRO A 282 11.46 -8.75 16.27
C PRO A 282 10.85 -8.97 17.65
N ASP A 283 10.85 -7.93 18.48
CA ASP A 283 10.24 -7.93 19.81
C ASP A 283 8.75 -7.61 19.74
N LEU A 284 8.34 -6.84 18.72
CA LEU A 284 6.96 -6.48 18.43
C LEU A 284 6.72 -6.52 16.93
N VAL A 285 5.58 -7.08 16.51
CA VAL A 285 5.14 -7.10 15.12
C VAL A 285 3.77 -6.41 15.00
N VAL A 286 3.68 -5.38 14.17
CA VAL A 286 2.42 -4.77 13.75
C VAL A 286 1.98 -5.43 12.44
N ILE A 287 0.75 -5.94 12.41
CA ILE A 287 0.16 -6.64 11.25
C ILE A 287 -0.99 -5.79 10.71
N GLU A 288 -0.89 -5.37 9.44
CA GLU A 288 -1.78 -4.40 8.80
C GLU A 288 -2.20 -4.87 7.39
N PHE A 289 -3.38 -5.48 7.28
CA PHE A 289 -3.91 -6.01 6.00
C PHE A 289 -5.40 -5.73 5.80
N ALA A 290 -6.02 -4.91 6.67
CA ALA A 290 -7.47 -4.73 6.71
C ALA A 290 -8.06 -4.11 5.45
N VAL A 291 -7.25 -3.48 4.60
CA VAL A 291 -7.70 -2.89 3.34
C VAL A 291 -7.20 -3.66 2.11
N ASN A 292 -6.42 -4.73 2.30
CA ASN A 292 -5.85 -5.55 1.22
C ASN A 292 -6.48 -6.95 1.15
N ASP A 293 -6.94 -7.51 2.27
CA ASP A 293 -7.43 -8.89 2.39
C ASP A 293 -8.79 -9.16 1.69
N GLU A 294 -9.27 -8.26 0.84
CA GLU A 294 -10.33 -8.61 -0.09
C GLU A 294 -9.78 -9.51 -1.21
N GLY A 295 -8.48 -9.40 -1.51
CA GLY A 295 -7.78 -10.29 -2.43
C GLY A 295 -7.33 -11.62 -1.82
N ASP A 296 -7.53 -11.87 -0.52
CA ASP A 296 -7.22 -13.16 0.12
C ASP A 296 -8.31 -14.19 -0.21
N GLU A 297 -7.96 -15.23 -0.97
CA GLU A 297 -8.88 -16.30 -1.38
C GLU A 297 -9.50 -17.03 -0.18
N THR A 298 -8.79 -17.07 0.95
CA THR A 298 -9.20 -17.78 2.16
C THR A 298 -10.11 -16.98 3.09
N LYS A 299 -10.30 -15.68 2.79
CA LYS A 299 -11.14 -14.76 3.57
C LYS A 299 -10.73 -14.68 5.05
N GLY A 300 -9.43 -14.75 5.34
CA GLY A 300 -8.83 -14.54 6.65
C GLY A 300 -8.15 -15.74 7.30
N ASP A 301 -8.13 -16.92 6.66
CA ASP A 301 -7.30 -18.06 7.14
C ASP A 301 -5.82 -17.68 7.05
N CYS A 302 -5.37 -17.10 5.93
CA CYS A 302 -4.00 -16.62 5.78
C CYS A 302 -3.64 -15.54 6.80
N TYR A 303 -4.55 -14.59 7.06
CA TYR A 303 -4.37 -13.56 8.08
C TYR A 303 -4.15 -14.16 9.46
N GLU A 304 -5.04 -15.07 9.89
CA GLU A 304 -4.92 -15.72 11.18
C GLU A 304 -3.71 -16.65 11.25
N SER A 305 -3.41 -17.38 10.18
CA SER A 305 -2.21 -18.20 10.03
C SER A 305 -0.93 -17.37 10.25
N LEU A 306 -0.85 -16.17 9.67
CA LEU A 306 0.24 -15.22 9.92
C LEU A 306 0.31 -14.80 11.39
N VAL A 307 -0.82 -14.37 11.99
CA VAL A 307 -0.87 -13.98 13.41
C VAL A 307 -0.36 -15.11 14.31
N ARG A 308 -0.85 -16.34 14.10
CA ARG A 308 -0.45 -17.52 14.84
C ARG A 308 1.03 -17.87 14.65
N LYS A 309 1.54 -17.78 13.42
CA LYS A 309 2.96 -17.97 13.09
C LYS A 309 3.84 -17.02 13.89
N VAL A 310 3.47 -15.74 13.99
CA VAL A 310 4.19 -14.75 14.81
C VAL A 310 4.11 -15.08 16.30
N LEU A 311 2.92 -15.40 16.82
CA LEU A 311 2.72 -15.70 18.24
C LEU A 311 3.52 -16.92 18.72
N ASN A 312 3.73 -17.89 17.83
CA ASN A 312 4.48 -19.14 18.07
C ASN A 312 6.00 -19.01 17.90
N LEU A 313 6.52 -17.84 17.54
CA LEU A 313 7.98 -17.65 17.46
C LEU A 313 8.65 -17.89 18.83
N PRO A 314 9.85 -18.52 18.87
CA PRO A 314 10.48 -18.96 20.12
C PRO A 314 10.72 -17.87 21.16
N TRP A 315 11.02 -16.64 20.72
CA TRP A 315 11.27 -15.49 21.60
C TRP A 315 10.00 -14.72 21.99
N LYS A 316 8.82 -15.16 21.52
CA LYS A 316 7.51 -14.67 21.94
C LYS A 316 7.32 -13.16 21.73
N PRO A 317 7.34 -12.67 20.48
CA PRO A 317 7.10 -11.26 20.18
C PRO A 317 5.70 -10.81 20.60
N ALA A 318 5.58 -9.52 20.91
CA ALA A 318 4.29 -8.84 20.98
C ALA A 318 3.66 -8.74 19.59
N VAL A 319 2.33 -8.78 19.51
CA VAL A 319 1.58 -8.60 18.27
C VAL A 319 0.55 -7.48 18.45
N VAL A 320 0.48 -6.57 17.49
CA VAL A 320 -0.55 -5.52 17.40
C VAL A 320 -1.24 -5.65 16.06
N LEU A 321 -2.56 -5.70 16.06
CA LEU A 321 -3.35 -5.68 14.83
C LEU A 321 -3.77 -4.25 14.51
N LEU A 322 -3.43 -3.77 13.31
CA LEU A 322 -3.74 -2.42 12.85
C LEU A 322 -4.74 -2.49 11.69
N PHE A 323 -5.85 -1.75 11.82
CA PHE A 323 -6.92 -1.69 10.83
C PHE A 323 -6.94 -0.32 10.15
N SER A 324 -6.28 -0.22 8.99
CA SER A 324 -6.33 0.96 8.11
C SER A 324 -7.72 1.18 7.50
N VAL A 325 -7.89 2.28 6.75
CA VAL A 325 -9.17 2.66 6.13
C VAL A 325 -8.94 3.40 4.81
N PHE A 326 -9.79 3.13 3.81
CA PHE A 326 -9.82 3.87 2.54
C PHE A 326 -10.71 5.13 2.63
N ALA A 327 -10.61 6.00 1.63
CA ALA A 327 -11.32 7.29 1.62
C ALA A 327 -12.85 7.14 1.61
N ASN A 328 -13.38 6.00 1.19
CA ASN A 328 -14.80 5.65 1.25
C ASN A 328 -15.24 4.99 2.58
N ASP A 329 -14.43 5.12 3.64
CA ASP A 329 -14.66 4.54 4.97
C ASP A 329 -14.67 2.99 5.00
N TRP A 330 -14.15 2.35 3.95
CA TRP A 330 -14.13 0.89 3.82
C TRP A 330 -12.86 0.28 4.44
N ASN A 331 -13.05 -0.85 5.13
CA ASN A 331 -12.02 -1.82 5.53
C ASN A 331 -12.66 -3.16 5.94
N LEU A 332 -11.83 -4.16 6.24
CA LEU A 332 -12.21 -5.51 6.66
C LEU A 332 -12.09 -5.74 8.17
N GLN A 333 -12.12 -4.69 9.00
CA GLN A 333 -11.97 -4.85 10.45
C GLN A 333 -13.01 -5.80 11.05
N GLU A 334 -14.24 -5.83 10.53
CA GLU A 334 -15.29 -6.73 11.01
C GLU A 334 -15.00 -8.21 10.69
N ARG A 335 -14.36 -8.49 9.54
CA ARG A 335 -13.93 -9.83 9.15
C ARG A 335 -12.75 -10.29 10.01
N LEU A 336 -11.79 -9.41 10.28
CA LEU A 336 -10.49 -9.77 10.84
C LEU A 336 -10.37 -9.61 12.36
N LYS A 337 -11.15 -8.72 13.00
CA LYS A 337 -11.13 -8.52 14.47
C LYS A 337 -11.44 -9.77 15.31
N PRO A 338 -12.20 -10.79 14.86
CA PRO A 338 -12.35 -12.04 15.62
C PRO A 338 -11.02 -12.72 15.96
N VAL A 339 -10.00 -12.56 15.11
CA VAL A 339 -8.64 -13.06 15.36
C VAL A 339 -8.03 -12.38 16.58
N GLY A 340 -8.14 -11.05 16.68
CA GLY A 340 -7.66 -10.31 17.84
C GLY A 340 -8.39 -10.70 19.13
N TYR A 341 -9.70 -10.92 19.07
CA TYR A 341 -10.45 -11.43 20.23
C TYR A 341 -10.07 -12.86 20.62
N ARG A 342 -9.80 -13.75 19.65
CA ARG A 342 -9.43 -15.16 19.93
C ARG A 342 -8.15 -15.27 20.75
N TYR A 343 -7.16 -14.42 20.45
CA TYR A 343 -5.85 -14.45 21.08
C TYR A 343 -5.64 -13.31 22.10
N ASP A 344 -6.72 -12.60 22.45
CA ASP A 344 -6.71 -11.45 23.36
C ASP A 344 -5.64 -10.41 22.98
N LEU A 345 -5.59 -10.01 21.71
CA LEU A 345 -4.55 -9.13 21.17
C LEU A 345 -4.95 -7.65 21.21
N PRO A 346 -3.98 -6.75 21.41
CA PRO A 346 -4.16 -5.33 21.18
C PRO A 346 -4.54 -5.02 19.73
N MET A 347 -5.59 -4.21 19.55
CA MET A 347 -6.14 -3.82 18.24
C MET A 347 -6.29 -2.30 18.15
N VAL A 348 -5.80 -1.73 17.06
CA VAL A 348 -5.89 -0.30 16.74
C VAL A 348 -6.66 -0.11 15.44
N SER A 349 -7.74 0.67 15.47
CA SER A 349 -8.58 1.01 14.32
C SER A 349 -8.40 2.46 13.91
N ILE A 350 -7.82 2.66 12.72
CA ILE A 350 -7.72 3.99 12.14
C ILE A 350 -9.10 4.47 11.71
N ARG A 351 -9.94 3.58 11.18
CA ARG A 351 -11.33 3.86 10.82
C ARG A 351 -12.11 4.46 11.99
N ASP A 352 -12.04 3.86 13.17
CA ASP A 352 -12.82 4.31 14.34
C ASP A 352 -12.35 5.69 14.83
N ALA A 353 -11.07 6.02 14.63
CA ALA A 353 -10.53 7.34 14.91
C ALA A 353 -11.05 8.40 13.92
N VAL A 354 -10.84 8.18 12.62
CA VAL A 354 -10.93 9.25 11.60
C VAL A 354 -12.25 9.31 10.85
N SER A 355 -12.91 8.18 10.56
CA SER A 355 -14.15 8.16 9.77
C SER A 355 -15.27 9.04 10.35
N PRO A 356 -15.49 9.11 11.68
CA PRO A 356 -16.46 10.05 12.24
C PRO A 356 -16.21 11.51 11.86
N GLN A 357 -14.96 11.91 11.62
CA GLN A 357 -14.59 13.29 11.30
C GLN A 357 -15.04 13.71 9.90
N PHE A 358 -15.05 12.77 8.95
CA PHE A 358 -15.37 13.06 7.56
C PHE A 358 -16.84 13.39 7.31
N GLN A 359 -17.73 12.92 8.20
CA GLN A 359 -19.16 13.21 8.17
C GLN A 359 -19.54 14.43 9.04
N MET A 360 -18.61 14.95 9.85
CA MET A 360 -18.89 16.07 10.75
C MET A 360 -18.88 17.42 9.99
N PRO A 361 -19.89 18.30 10.22
CA PRO A 361 -19.85 19.66 9.70
C PRO A 361 -18.69 20.49 10.30
N LYS A 362 -18.18 21.45 9.53
CA LYS A 362 -17.19 22.44 10.02
C LYS A 362 -17.75 23.18 11.26
N GLY A 363 -16.90 23.43 12.25
CA GLY A 363 -17.26 24.18 13.46
C GLY A 363 -18.02 23.39 14.54
N ARG A 364 -18.20 22.07 14.37
CA ARG A 364 -18.79 21.18 15.38
C ARG A 364 -17.77 20.24 16.03
N GLY A 365 -16.54 20.72 16.23
CA GLY A 365 -15.44 19.89 16.77
C GLY A 365 -14.79 18.96 15.74
N ARG A 366 -14.98 19.21 14.44
CA ARG A 366 -14.25 18.48 13.39
C ARG A 366 -12.76 18.85 13.42
N VAL A 367 -11.90 17.84 13.50
CA VAL A 367 -10.45 17.95 13.57
C VAL A 367 -9.81 18.04 12.18
N LEU A 368 -10.28 17.24 11.22
CA LEU A 368 -9.69 17.15 9.88
C LEU A 368 -10.72 16.82 8.78
N THR A 369 -10.36 17.11 7.53
CA THR A 369 -11.10 16.71 6.32
C THR A 369 -10.51 15.46 5.68
N LYS A 370 -11.19 14.89 4.67
CA LYS A 370 -10.63 13.80 3.85
C LYS A 370 -9.35 14.26 3.12
N ASN A 371 -9.34 15.47 2.53
CA ASN A 371 -8.14 16.00 1.87
C ASN A 371 -6.93 16.13 2.81
N GLN A 372 -7.17 16.46 4.08
CA GLN A 372 -6.10 16.55 5.07
C GLN A 372 -5.60 15.19 5.55
N PHE A 373 -6.36 14.11 5.40
CA PHE A 373 -5.94 12.75 5.77
C PHE A 373 -5.37 11.95 4.60
N PHE A 374 -6.03 11.98 3.45
CA PHE A 374 -5.76 11.12 2.30
C PHE A 374 -4.88 11.82 1.27
N TYR A 375 -3.96 11.08 0.65
CA TYR A 375 -3.22 11.48 -0.53
C TYR A 375 -4.04 11.21 -1.80
N ASP A 376 -4.58 9.99 -1.89
CA ASP A 376 -5.50 9.52 -2.92
C ASP A 376 -6.64 8.71 -2.26
N MET A 377 -7.47 8.02 -3.05
CA MET A 377 -8.62 7.26 -2.50
C MET A 377 -8.24 6.10 -1.57
N PHE A 378 -7.01 5.61 -1.63
CA PHE A 378 -6.50 4.47 -0.88
C PHE A 378 -5.55 4.88 0.25
N HIS A 379 -4.67 5.84 -0.02
CA HIS A 379 -3.46 6.06 0.76
C HIS A 379 -3.55 7.32 1.63
N PRO A 380 -3.18 7.25 2.92
CA PRO A 380 -2.98 8.44 3.75
C PRO A 380 -1.84 9.32 3.24
N ASN A 381 -1.94 10.63 3.43
CA ASN A 381 -0.83 11.56 3.20
C ASN A 381 0.10 11.61 4.44
N ASN A 382 1.08 12.51 4.45
CA ASN A 382 1.98 12.72 5.59
C ASN A 382 1.26 12.92 6.94
N MET A 383 0.17 13.69 6.96
CA MET A 383 -0.63 13.91 8.16
C MET A 383 -1.43 12.66 8.54
N GLY A 384 -1.99 11.95 7.56
CA GLY A 384 -2.66 10.68 7.79
C GLY A 384 -1.72 9.64 8.41
N HIS A 385 -0.49 9.52 7.89
CA HIS A 385 0.55 8.67 8.50
C HIS A 385 0.97 9.12 9.90
N THR A 386 0.99 10.41 10.17
CA THR A 386 1.24 10.95 11.53
C THR A 386 0.14 10.51 12.48
N ILE A 387 -1.14 10.64 12.09
CA ILE A 387 -2.30 10.20 12.88
C ILE A 387 -2.24 8.69 13.13
N MET A 388 -1.89 7.88 12.12
CA MET A 388 -1.72 6.44 12.30
C MET A 388 -0.63 6.11 13.34
N ALA A 389 0.50 6.83 13.31
CA ALA A 389 1.58 6.67 14.27
C ALA A 389 1.15 7.10 15.69
N ASP A 390 0.38 8.18 15.81
CA ASP A 390 -0.16 8.67 17.08
C ASP A 390 -1.18 7.69 17.70
N CYS A 391 -2.00 7.01 16.87
CA CYS A 391 -2.88 5.93 17.32
C CYS A 391 -2.10 4.75 17.93
N LEU A 392 -1.01 4.32 17.28
CA LEU A 392 -0.12 3.29 17.84
C LEU A 392 0.58 3.77 19.12
N GLN A 393 1.06 5.02 19.12
CA GLN A 393 1.68 5.63 20.29
C GLN A 393 0.73 5.68 21.48
N TYR A 394 -0.54 6.03 21.26
CA TYR A 394 -1.57 6.01 22.28
C TYR A 394 -1.74 4.62 22.91
N LEU A 395 -1.80 3.55 22.10
CA LEU A 395 -1.83 2.17 22.61
C LEU A 395 -0.61 1.89 23.52
N PHE A 396 0.60 2.23 23.08
CA PHE A 396 1.81 1.98 23.86
C PHE A 396 1.84 2.76 25.17
N GLU A 397 1.35 4.00 25.19
CA GLU A 397 1.22 4.81 26.40
C GLU A 397 0.18 4.23 27.37
N GLN A 398 -0.95 3.72 26.88
CA GLN A 398 -1.91 3.03 27.74
C GLN A 398 -1.32 1.74 28.35
N CYS A 399 -0.49 1.01 27.59
CA CYS A 399 0.24 -0.15 28.10
C CYS A 399 1.23 0.24 29.22
N ASP A 400 1.96 1.34 29.05
CA ASP A 400 2.90 1.88 30.03
C ASP A 400 2.19 2.34 31.32
N LEU A 401 1.09 3.08 31.19
CA LEU A 401 0.29 3.54 32.34
C LEU A 401 -0.22 2.37 33.18
N ARG A 402 -0.69 1.29 32.54
CA ARG A 402 -1.11 0.07 33.26
C ARG A 402 0.04 -0.57 34.03
N ASN A 403 1.26 -0.54 33.51
CA ASN A 403 2.44 -1.09 34.18
C ASN A 403 2.81 -0.25 35.42
N GLN A 404 2.72 1.08 35.32
CA GLN A 404 3.00 1.99 36.44
C GLN A 404 1.98 1.86 37.58
N CYS A 405 0.70 1.63 37.27
CA CYS A 405 -0.36 1.46 38.26
C CYS A 405 -0.36 0.08 38.96
N GLY A 406 0.48 -0.85 38.52
CA GLY A 406 0.69 -2.11 39.21
C GLY A 406 1.82 -2.90 38.56
N VAL A 407 2.89 -3.11 39.34
CA VAL A 407 4.12 -3.78 38.88
C VAL A 407 3.77 -5.05 38.09
N GLU A 408 4.23 -5.13 36.85
CA GLU A 408 4.17 -6.37 36.10
C GLU A 408 5.04 -7.41 36.82
N THR A 409 4.40 -8.39 37.46
CA THR A 409 5.10 -9.45 38.18
C THR A 409 5.36 -10.63 37.25
N LEU A 410 6.43 -11.38 37.50
CA LEU A 410 6.72 -12.63 36.79
C LEU A 410 5.49 -13.57 36.79
N GLU A 411 4.74 -13.60 37.89
CA GLU A 411 3.49 -14.38 38.00
C GLU A 411 2.41 -13.91 37.00
N ARG A 412 2.22 -12.59 36.83
CA ARG A 412 1.29 -12.05 35.82
C ARG A 412 1.72 -12.40 34.41
N GLN A 413 3.03 -12.29 34.12
CA GLN A 413 3.57 -12.66 32.81
C GLN A 413 3.37 -14.15 32.51
N MET A 414 3.61 -15.02 33.50
CA MET A 414 3.36 -16.46 33.36
C MET A 414 1.88 -16.77 33.10
N LYS A 415 0.96 -16.17 33.86
CA LYS A 415 -0.49 -16.33 33.65
C LYS A 415 -0.95 -15.82 32.27
N ALA A 416 -0.41 -14.69 31.82
CA ALA A 416 -0.69 -14.14 30.50
C ALA A 416 -0.25 -15.10 29.38
N GLU A 417 0.92 -15.72 29.52
CA GLU A 417 1.43 -16.71 28.57
C GLU A 417 0.68 -18.04 28.62
N GLU A 418 0.25 -18.49 29.80
CA GLU A 418 -0.62 -19.66 29.95
C GLU A 418 -1.97 -19.42 29.27
N ARG A 419 -2.59 -18.25 29.49
CA ARG A 419 -3.85 -17.89 28.84
C ARG A 419 -3.74 -17.85 27.33
N LEU A 420 -2.66 -17.27 26.79
CA LEU A 420 -2.42 -17.27 25.35
C LEU A 420 -2.25 -18.68 24.80
N LYS A 421 -1.55 -19.57 25.52
CA LYS A 421 -1.42 -20.99 25.12
C LYS A 421 -2.78 -21.70 25.10
N GLU A 422 -3.65 -21.46 26.07
CA GLU A 422 -5.03 -21.96 26.06
C GLU A 422 -5.76 -21.49 24.81
N CYS A 423 -5.77 -20.18 24.54
CA CYS A 423 -6.36 -19.59 23.33
C CYS A 423 -5.78 -20.21 22.03
N MET A 424 -4.47 -20.46 21.98
CA MET A 424 -3.80 -21.07 20.82
C MET A 424 -4.16 -22.55 20.62
N SER A 425 -4.63 -23.24 21.67
CA SER A 425 -5.05 -24.64 21.65
C SER A 425 -6.53 -24.83 21.26
N GLU A 426 -7.33 -23.78 21.39
CA GLU A 426 -8.70 -23.75 20.88
C GLU A 426 -8.68 -23.80 19.33
N PRO A 427 -9.84 -24.05 18.68
CA PRO A 427 -9.97 -23.85 17.24
C PRO A 427 -9.46 -22.46 16.82
N PRO A 428 -9.13 -22.21 15.55
CA PRO A 428 -8.93 -20.84 15.08
C PRO A 428 -10.25 -20.03 15.11
N ALA A 429 -10.16 -18.71 14.92
CA ALA A 429 -11.34 -17.85 14.77
C ALA A 429 -11.92 -17.93 13.35
N ILE A 430 -11.04 -18.02 12.35
CA ILE A 430 -11.30 -18.12 10.92
C ILE A 430 -10.60 -19.38 10.38
N GLY A 431 -9.27 -19.48 10.50
CA GLY A 431 -8.48 -20.58 9.95
C GLY A 431 -7.02 -20.60 10.42
N LYS A 432 -6.33 -21.72 10.23
CA LYS A 432 -4.89 -21.85 10.54
C LYS A 432 -4.15 -22.77 9.57
N SER A 433 -4.68 -22.93 8.37
CA SER A 433 -4.24 -23.95 7.42
C SER A 433 -2.80 -23.73 6.96
N PHE A 434 -2.34 -22.48 7.01
CA PHE A 434 -1.05 -22.04 6.50
C PHE A 434 -0.07 -21.56 7.57
N GLU A 435 -0.36 -21.81 8.85
CA GLU A 435 0.47 -21.37 10.00
C GLU A 435 1.97 -21.77 9.86
N THR A 436 2.24 -22.88 9.18
CA THR A 436 3.60 -23.41 8.96
C THR A 436 4.08 -23.28 7.52
N VAL A 437 3.46 -22.41 6.71
CA VAL A 437 3.85 -22.18 5.32
C VAL A 437 5.31 -21.75 5.21
N ARG A 438 5.96 -22.20 4.14
CA ARG A 438 7.33 -21.86 3.77
C ARG A 438 7.40 -21.45 2.31
N LEU A 439 8.31 -20.53 2.01
CA LEU A 439 8.66 -20.15 0.64
C LEU A 439 9.53 -21.25 0.01
N LEU A 440 9.22 -21.58 -1.23
CA LEU A 440 10.04 -22.35 -2.17
C LEU A 440 10.27 -21.47 -3.40
N ASP A 441 11.52 -21.09 -3.64
CA ASP A 441 11.93 -20.30 -4.80
C ASP A 441 13.23 -20.92 -5.38
N ARG A 442 13.83 -20.30 -6.40
CA ARG A 442 15.03 -20.85 -7.06
C ARG A 442 16.25 -20.92 -6.12
N LYS A 443 16.25 -20.18 -5.00
CA LYS A 443 17.33 -20.19 -4.01
C LYS A 443 17.06 -21.18 -2.88
N ASP A 444 15.81 -21.29 -2.43
CA ASP A 444 15.44 -22.10 -1.29
C ASP A 444 15.09 -23.53 -1.75
N GLY A 445 15.95 -24.51 -1.43
CA GLY A 445 15.70 -25.91 -1.76
C GLY A 445 14.75 -26.59 -0.78
N TYR A 446 13.77 -27.36 -1.27
CA TYR A 446 12.94 -28.24 -0.46
C TYR A 446 13.20 -29.71 -0.83
N ARG A 447 13.67 -30.53 0.13
CA ARG A 447 13.94 -31.97 -0.10
C ARG A 447 12.73 -32.78 -0.58
N GLY A 448 11.51 -32.31 -0.28
CA GLY A 448 10.27 -32.95 -0.74
C GLY A 448 9.79 -32.45 -2.09
N ALA A 449 10.58 -31.63 -2.80
CA ALA A 449 10.29 -31.15 -4.15
C ALA A 449 11.39 -31.56 -5.14
N GLU A 450 10.97 -32.02 -6.31
CA GLU A 450 11.81 -32.28 -7.49
C GLU A 450 11.26 -31.42 -8.64
N ILE A 451 12.11 -30.58 -9.24
CA ILE A 451 11.71 -29.58 -10.25
C ILE A 451 12.40 -29.89 -11.58
N ASP A 452 11.62 -30.01 -12.66
CA ASP A 452 12.05 -29.86 -14.05
C ASP A 452 11.64 -28.46 -14.53
N GLU A 453 12.61 -27.55 -14.63
CA GLU A 453 12.37 -26.17 -15.05
C GLU A 453 11.81 -26.09 -16.47
N GLY A 454 12.02 -27.11 -17.30
CA GLY A 454 11.61 -27.14 -18.69
C GLY A 454 12.03 -25.89 -19.45
N GLY A 455 11.07 -25.04 -19.85
CA GLY A 455 11.32 -23.77 -20.54
C GLY A 455 11.61 -22.58 -19.62
N PHE A 456 11.40 -22.71 -18.32
CA PHE A 456 11.44 -21.60 -17.35
C PHE A 456 12.84 -21.39 -16.75
N THR A 457 13.85 -21.31 -17.62
CA THR A 457 15.26 -21.25 -17.21
C THR A 457 15.78 -19.82 -17.02
N ALA A 458 15.10 -18.82 -17.60
CA ALA A 458 15.50 -17.43 -17.48
C ALA A 458 15.20 -16.86 -16.09
N VAL A 459 15.75 -15.68 -15.79
CA VAL A 459 15.50 -14.90 -14.57
C VAL A 459 14.89 -13.58 -14.96
N ASP A 460 13.72 -13.31 -14.43
CA ASP A 460 13.07 -12.02 -14.55
C ASP A 460 13.71 -11.01 -13.60
N ARG A 461 14.00 -9.82 -14.12
CA ARG A 461 14.56 -8.68 -13.36
C ARG A 461 13.61 -7.51 -13.28
N GLU A 462 12.51 -7.54 -14.03
CA GLU A 462 11.47 -6.54 -13.99
C GLU A 462 10.41 -6.99 -12.99
N LEU A 463 10.69 -6.70 -11.72
CA LEU A 463 9.94 -7.20 -10.58
C LEU A 463 9.32 -6.03 -9.82
N GLN A 464 8.18 -6.31 -9.18
CA GLN A 464 7.66 -5.42 -8.15
C GLN A 464 8.75 -5.15 -7.12
N SER A 465 9.09 -3.88 -6.92
CA SER A 465 10.16 -3.47 -6.02
C SER A 465 9.62 -2.44 -5.03
N VAL A 466 9.99 -2.57 -3.75
CA VAL A 466 9.39 -1.77 -2.68
C VAL A 466 10.43 -1.26 -1.69
N GLU A 467 10.23 -0.05 -1.18
CA GLU A 467 11.06 0.57 -0.16
C GLU A 467 10.85 -0.15 1.18
N MET A 468 11.93 -0.75 1.70
CA MET A 468 11.94 -1.42 3.01
C MET A 468 12.68 -0.59 4.06
N ASP A 469 12.37 -0.83 5.32
CA ASP A 469 13.01 -0.19 6.48
C ASP A 469 12.98 1.34 6.45
N ALA A 470 14.14 2.00 6.48
CA ALA A 470 14.28 3.44 6.33
C ALA A 470 15.00 3.81 5.03
N GLU A 471 14.98 2.92 4.03
CA GLU A 471 15.72 3.07 2.78
C GLU A 471 14.80 3.51 1.65
N LEU A 472 15.30 4.42 0.80
CA LEU A 472 14.63 4.85 -0.44
C LEU A 472 14.85 3.91 -1.60
N THR A 473 15.94 3.12 -1.58
CA THR A 473 16.24 2.20 -2.68
C THR A 473 15.27 1.02 -2.61
N PRO A 474 14.43 0.79 -3.64
CA PRO A 474 13.48 -0.30 -3.61
C PRO A 474 14.17 -1.67 -3.64
N VAL A 475 13.60 -2.63 -2.92
CA VAL A 475 14.04 -4.03 -2.88
C VAL A 475 13.15 -4.86 -3.79
N PRO A 476 13.70 -5.55 -4.81
CA PRO A 476 12.91 -6.40 -5.69
C PRO A 476 12.31 -7.57 -4.92
N GLN A 477 11.03 -7.81 -5.14
CA GLN A 477 10.28 -8.89 -4.51
C GLN A 477 10.42 -10.17 -5.35
N PHE A 478 10.76 -11.27 -4.69
CA PHE A 478 10.96 -12.59 -5.32
C PHE A 478 12.00 -12.61 -6.46
N PRO A 479 13.26 -12.19 -6.20
CA PRO A 479 14.30 -12.14 -7.23
C PRO A 479 14.82 -13.52 -7.66
N TYR A 480 14.48 -14.59 -6.95
CA TYR A 480 14.88 -15.96 -7.25
C TYR A 480 13.74 -16.71 -7.95
N ASN A 481 13.31 -16.16 -9.09
CA ASN A 481 12.16 -16.64 -9.85
C ASN A 481 12.55 -17.58 -11.00
N TRP A 482 11.52 -18.15 -11.65
CA TRP A 482 11.62 -18.87 -12.91
C TRP A 482 10.82 -18.17 -14.01
N MET A 483 11.51 -17.68 -15.03
CA MET A 483 10.89 -17.02 -16.18
C MET A 483 10.94 -17.90 -17.41
N TYR A 484 9.79 -18.06 -18.06
CA TYR A 484 9.68 -18.53 -19.43
C TYR A 484 9.95 -17.38 -20.39
N ASP A 485 10.88 -17.59 -21.33
CA ASP A 485 11.14 -16.67 -22.43
C ASP A 485 10.84 -17.38 -23.75
N GLY A 486 9.70 -17.03 -24.35
CA GLY A 486 9.22 -17.61 -25.61
C GLY A 486 10.15 -17.41 -26.81
N THR A 487 11.12 -16.51 -26.72
CA THR A 487 12.13 -16.30 -27.78
C THR A 487 13.30 -17.28 -27.69
N ASN A 488 13.46 -17.97 -26.55
CA ASN A 488 14.64 -18.77 -26.24
C ASN A 488 14.32 -20.11 -25.54
N SER A 489 13.10 -20.63 -25.70
CA SER A 489 12.65 -21.87 -25.05
C SER A 489 12.17 -22.91 -26.07
N ASP A 490 12.67 -24.14 -25.94
CA ASP A 490 12.25 -25.30 -26.75
C ASP A 490 11.14 -26.14 -26.08
N LYS A 491 11.00 -26.00 -24.76
CA LYS A 491 9.93 -26.55 -23.95
C LYS A 491 8.99 -25.42 -23.50
N ASN A 492 7.70 -25.71 -23.41
CA ASN A 492 6.67 -24.75 -22.99
C ASN A 492 6.11 -25.03 -21.59
N TYR A 493 6.85 -25.74 -20.73
CA TYR A 493 6.35 -26.16 -19.43
C TYR A 493 7.38 -25.99 -18.31
N PHE A 494 6.88 -25.91 -17.08
CA PHE A 494 7.57 -26.13 -15.82
C PHE A 494 6.84 -27.26 -15.10
N GLU A 495 7.56 -28.22 -14.52
CA GLU A 495 6.95 -29.33 -13.78
C GLU A 495 7.63 -29.52 -12.43
N MET A 496 6.84 -29.67 -11.38
CA MET A 496 7.30 -29.91 -10.02
C MET A 496 6.54 -31.07 -9.41
N THR A 497 7.29 -32.06 -8.94
CA THR A 497 6.76 -33.09 -8.05
C THR A 497 7.02 -32.66 -6.61
N ILE A 498 5.99 -32.50 -5.79
CA ILE A 498 6.12 -32.01 -4.41
C ILE A 498 5.30 -32.82 -3.41
N THR A 499 5.84 -33.06 -2.22
CA THR A 499 5.11 -33.64 -1.08
C THR A 499 4.71 -32.53 -0.09
N CYS A 500 3.43 -32.20 -0.05
CA CYS A 500 2.85 -31.16 0.80
C CYS A 500 1.33 -31.39 0.94
N ARG A 501 0.67 -30.69 1.87
CA ARG A 501 -0.80 -30.70 1.99
C ARG A 501 -1.46 -29.45 1.42
N SER A 502 -0.71 -28.38 1.21
CA SER A 502 -1.21 -27.15 0.59
C SER A 502 -0.11 -26.51 -0.22
N LEU A 503 -0.48 -25.96 -1.38
CA LEU A 503 0.44 -25.30 -2.28
C LEU A 503 -0.20 -24.03 -2.86
N LEU A 504 0.54 -22.94 -2.77
CA LEU A 504 0.25 -21.67 -3.40
C LEU A 504 1.28 -21.41 -4.49
N LEU A 505 0.83 -20.89 -5.63
CA LEU A 505 1.69 -20.33 -6.66
C LEU A 505 1.81 -18.82 -6.44
N VAL A 506 3.03 -18.31 -6.52
CA VAL A 506 3.27 -16.87 -6.66
C VAL A 506 3.74 -16.60 -8.08
N PHE A 507 3.04 -15.75 -8.84
CA PHE A 507 3.39 -15.40 -10.21
C PHE A 507 3.30 -13.89 -10.46
N LYS A 508 4.00 -13.41 -11.49
CA LYS A 508 4.09 -11.99 -11.83
C LYS A 508 2.85 -11.54 -12.62
N ASP A 509 2.25 -10.43 -12.18
CA ASP A 509 1.32 -9.61 -12.97
C ASP A 509 2.11 -8.52 -13.72
N SER A 510 1.64 -8.13 -14.90
CA SER A 510 2.20 -7.08 -15.73
C SER A 510 1.16 -6.52 -16.69
N GLY A 511 1.18 -5.21 -16.91
CA GLY A 511 0.39 -4.57 -17.98
C GLY A 511 1.01 -4.69 -19.36
N GLU A 512 2.18 -5.33 -19.47
CA GLU A 512 2.96 -5.40 -20.70
C GLU A 512 2.42 -6.44 -21.69
N ILE A 513 2.24 -6.02 -22.95
CA ILE A 513 1.63 -6.83 -24.02
C ILE A 513 2.41 -8.10 -24.38
N TYR A 514 3.68 -8.17 -24.01
CA TYR A 514 4.56 -9.31 -24.26
C TYR A 514 4.49 -10.36 -23.14
N THR A 515 3.65 -10.16 -22.11
CA THR A 515 3.39 -11.18 -21.08
C THR A 515 2.20 -12.05 -21.48
N GLY A 516 2.31 -13.36 -21.26
CA GLY A 516 1.35 -14.38 -21.69
C GLY A 516 0.80 -15.16 -20.53
N LYS A 517 -0.26 -15.93 -20.72
CA LYS A 517 -0.90 -16.74 -19.67
C LYS A 517 -0.19 -18.08 -19.50
N ALA A 518 -0.46 -18.75 -18.38
CA ALA A 518 -0.06 -20.14 -18.16
C ALA A 518 -1.23 -20.99 -17.67
N GLU A 519 -1.37 -22.19 -18.23
CA GLU A 519 -2.31 -23.21 -17.77
C GLU A 519 -1.66 -24.08 -16.69
N ILE A 520 -2.35 -24.24 -15.56
CA ILE A 520 -1.84 -24.98 -14.41
C ILE A 520 -2.66 -26.26 -14.26
N SER A 521 -1.95 -27.37 -14.08
CA SER A 521 -2.55 -28.67 -13.77
C SER A 521 -1.93 -29.28 -12.52
N VAL A 522 -2.75 -29.99 -11.75
CA VAL A 522 -2.37 -30.72 -10.54
C VAL A 522 -2.81 -32.17 -10.72
N ASP A 523 -1.87 -33.10 -10.59
CA ASP A 523 -2.05 -34.54 -10.78
C ASP A 523 -2.69 -34.91 -12.14
N GLY A 524 -2.34 -34.14 -13.17
CA GLY A 524 -2.85 -34.29 -14.54
C GLY A 524 -4.24 -33.70 -14.79
N GLY A 525 -4.91 -33.17 -13.77
CA GLY A 525 -6.17 -32.44 -13.89
C GLY A 525 -5.95 -30.94 -14.05
N TYR A 526 -6.73 -30.27 -14.91
CA TYR A 526 -6.73 -28.82 -15.01
C TYR A 526 -7.12 -28.19 -13.66
N CYS A 527 -6.34 -27.21 -13.21
CA CYS A 527 -6.55 -26.45 -11.99
C CYS A 527 -7.08 -25.05 -12.32
N MET A 528 -6.28 -24.25 -13.02
CA MET A 528 -6.64 -22.87 -13.39
C MET A 528 -5.75 -22.33 -14.52
N THR A 529 -6.10 -21.15 -15.04
CA THR A 529 -5.23 -20.33 -15.87
C THR A 529 -4.71 -19.16 -15.03
N ALA A 530 -3.38 -19.04 -14.91
CA ALA A 530 -2.75 -17.85 -14.34
C ALA A 530 -2.63 -16.78 -15.43
N ASP A 531 -3.43 -15.72 -15.30
CA ASP A 531 -3.42 -14.57 -16.19
C ASP A 531 -2.60 -13.44 -15.56
N PRO A 532 -1.50 -12.98 -16.17
CA PRO A 532 -0.70 -11.89 -15.62
C PRO A 532 -1.32 -10.50 -15.85
N HIS A 533 -2.56 -10.38 -16.35
CA HIS A 533 -3.21 -9.10 -16.66
C HIS A 533 -4.39 -8.80 -15.72
N ILE A 534 -4.41 -9.37 -14.51
CA ILE A 534 -5.51 -9.15 -13.56
C ILE A 534 -5.40 -7.76 -12.94
N ASN A 535 -4.19 -7.37 -12.51
CA ASN A 535 -3.94 -6.06 -11.95
C ASN A 535 -3.45 -5.07 -13.02
N ASN A 536 -2.80 -5.56 -14.08
CA ASN A 536 -2.21 -4.78 -15.18
C ASN A 536 -1.06 -3.86 -14.76
N TRP A 537 -0.34 -4.19 -13.69
CA TRP A 537 0.90 -3.51 -13.30
C TRP A 537 1.82 -4.52 -12.60
N LEU A 538 3.11 -4.19 -12.46
CA LEU A 538 4.09 -5.08 -11.83
C LEU A 538 3.72 -5.45 -10.39
N HIS A 539 3.08 -6.60 -10.22
CA HIS A 539 2.50 -7.04 -8.96
C HIS A 539 2.75 -8.54 -8.71
N CYS A 540 2.87 -8.93 -7.44
CA CYS A 540 3.00 -10.33 -7.04
C CYS A 540 1.62 -10.93 -6.74
N ASN A 541 1.12 -11.81 -7.60
CA ASN A 541 -0.12 -12.55 -7.36
C ASN A 541 0.19 -13.84 -6.61
N ALA A 542 -0.52 -14.11 -5.52
CA ALA A 542 -0.55 -15.40 -4.86
C ALA A 542 -1.89 -16.07 -5.15
N VAL A 543 -1.87 -17.36 -5.48
CA VAL A 543 -3.08 -18.16 -5.70
C VAL A 543 -2.94 -19.57 -5.13
N ILE A 544 -4.02 -20.13 -4.59
CA ILE A 544 -4.05 -21.49 -4.03
C ILE A 544 -4.27 -22.51 -5.15
N LEU A 545 -3.32 -23.42 -5.32
CA LEU A 545 -3.46 -24.52 -6.28
C LEU A 545 -4.25 -25.69 -5.68
N PHE A 546 -4.00 -26.00 -4.41
CA PHE A 546 -4.76 -26.99 -3.66
C PHE A 546 -4.56 -26.83 -2.14
N GLN A 547 -5.53 -27.36 -1.40
CA GLN A 547 -5.50 -27.48 0.05
C GLN A 547 -6.16 -28.80 0.46
N GLU A 548 -5.41 -29.62 1.18
CA GLU A 548 -5.80 -30.96 1.62
C GLU A 548 -5.58 -31.15 3.13
N GLU A 549 -6.21 -32.19 3.68
CA GLU A 549 -6.09 -32.52 5.11
C GLU A 549 -4.72 -33.12 5.46
N GLU A 550 -4.18 -33.97 4.59
CA GLU A 550 -2.94 -34.70 4.80
C GLU A 550 -1.92 -34.39 3.71
N SER A 551 -0.63 -34.45 4.05
CA SER A 551 0.42 -34.28 3.05
C SER A 551 0.56 -35.53 2.20
N LYS A 552 0.53 -35.32 0.88
CA LYS A 552 0.80 -36.36 -0.10
C LYS A 552 1.62 -35.81 -1.26
N LYS A 553 2.03 -36.72 -2.14
CA LYS A 553 2.80 -36.41 -3.34
C LYS A 553 1.85 -35.90 -4.42
N HIS A 554 2.18 -34.74 -4.98
CA HIS A 554 1.49 -34.10 -6.09
C HIS A 554 2.44 -33.84 -7.26
N ILE A 555 1.91 -33.83 -8.48
CA ILE A 555 2.60 -33.37 -9.68
C ILE A 555 1.91 -32.10 -10.16
N VAL A 556 2.63 -30.98 -10.13
CA VAL A 556 2.17 -29.67 -10.58
C VAL A 556 2.85 -29.35 -11.89
N ARG A 557 2.08 -29.04 -12.92
CA ARG A 557 2.61 -28.67 -14.23
C ARG A 557 2.01 -27.36 -14.69
N ILE A 558 2.89 -26.41 -15.02
CA ILE A 558 2.56 -25.07 -15.53
C ILE A 558 2.97 -25.05 -17.00
N THR A 559 2.02 -24.85 -17.91
CA THR A 559 2.21 -24.95 -19.36
C THR A 559 1.83 -23.65 -20.05
N ILE A 560 2.68 -23.14 -20.92
CA ILE A 560 2.39 -22.00 -21.78
C ILE A 560 1.55 -22.47 -22.98
N PRO A 561 0.32 -21.96 -23.16
CA PRO A 561 -0.56 -22.36 -24.26
C PRO A 561 -0.03 -21.84 -25.60
N GLU A 562 -0.48 -22.42 -26.71
CA GLU A 562 0.11 -22.22 -28.04
C GLU A 562 0.12 -20.75 -28.48
N GLU A 563 -0.95 -20.02 -28.19
CA GLU A 563 -1.16 -18.62 -28.50
C GLU A 563 -0.21 -17.66 -27.78
N ASP A 564 0.38 -18.08 -26.65
CA ASP A 564 1.27 -17.27 -25.82
C ASP A 564 2.72 -17.79 -25.83
N ARG A 565 3.06 -18.77 -26.67
CA ARG A 565 4.42 -19.35 -26.72
C ARG A 565 5.51 -18.37 -27.09
N ASN A 566 5.17 -17.26 -27.76
CA ASN A 566 6.10 -16.19 -28.11
C ASN A 566 6.21 -15.10 -27.03
N LYS A 567 5.54 -15.26 -25.88
CA LYS A 567 5.48 -14.30 -24.77
C LYS A 567 6.31 -14.76 -23.57
N GLN A 568 6.27 -13.96 -22.51
CA GLN A 568 6.93 -14.24 -21.23
C GLN A 568 5.92 -14.57 -20.13
N PHE A 569 6.30 -15.43 -19.19
CA PHE A 569 5.56 -15.66 -17.94
C PHE A 569 6.55 -15.96 -16.82
N THR A 570 6.30 -15.44 -15.62
CA THR A 570 7.23 -15.56 -14.49
C THR A 570 6.55 -16.20 -13.29
N ILE A 571 7.09 -17.35 -12.88
CA ILE A 571 6.82 -17.98 -11.58
C ILE A 571 7.76 -17.34 -10.56
N LEU A 572 7.21 -16.57 -9.64
CA LEU A 572 7.98 -15.88 -8.60
C LEU A 572 8.37 -16.82 -7.46
N GLY A 573 7.58 -17.85 -7.20
CA GLY A 573 7.85 -18.84 -6.17
C GLY A 573 6.61 -19.63 -5.80
N PHE A 574 6.71 -20.43 -4.74
CA PHE A 574 5.60 -21.20 -4.18
C PHE A 574 5.55 -21.04 -2.67
N GLY A 575 4.34 -21.01 -2.10
CA GLY A 575 4.13 -21.22 -0.67
C GLY A 575 3.68 -22.65 -0.44
N TYR A 576 4.34 -23.41 0.44
CA TYR A 576 3.96 -24.80 0.72
C TYR A 576 3.80 -25.09 2.21
N VAL A 577 2.86 -25.98 2.54
CA VAL A 577 2.61 -26.47 3.90
C VAL A 577 2.79 -27.99 3.92
N GLN A 578 3.59 -28.48 4.87
CA GLN A 578 3.83 -29.92 5.07
C GLN A 578 2.78 -30.59 5.95
#